data_AF-A0A971JJD4-F1
#
_entry.id   AF-A0A971JJD4-F1
#
_cell.length_a   1.000
_cell.length_b   1.000
_cell.length_c   1.000
_cell.angle_alpha   90.00
_cell.angle_beta   90.00
_cell.angle_gamma   90.00
#
_symmetry.space_group_name_H-M   'P 1'
#
loop_
_entity.id
_entity.type
_entity.pdbx_description
1 polymer ?
#
loop_
_entity_poly.entity_id
_entity_poly.type
_entity_poly.pdbx_seq_one_letter_code
_entity_poly.pdbx_strand_id
1 'polypeptide(L)'
;MEMSTASRKVLTACVALFVLAAVTGCDVISPVYMPDKALSKVVRAAVGKPLGVVTRADMAKLKELQAAGMGVVDLQGLQYCESLSVLNLSGNAVVSLAPLAGLRNLARVNLSDNQLGSVEALSGWFYLEELQLYGEQNLIWDWRPLLANVQAGGLGAGNILVLPTATTLDSNSNPLPGFAEAQKALIEQDVKVTYGAPGETTDGTTDETQTGS
;
A
#
# COMPACT_ATOMS: atom_id res chain seq x y z
N MET A 1 26.06 -43.61 -59.09
CA MET A 1 26.08 -42.47 -60.03
C MET A 1 25.10 -41.45 -59.47
N GLU A 2 25.49 -40.53 -58.59
CA GLU A 2 26.38 -39.35 -58.85
C GLU A 2 25.98 -38.67 -60.17
N MET A 3 25.66 -37.37 -60.28
CA MET A 3 26.07 -36.15 -59.57
C MET A 3 25.01 -35.06 -59.90
N SER A 4 24.61 -34.21 -58.94
CA SER A 4 24.98 -32.79 -58.85
C SER A 4 24.71 -31.90 -60.09
N THR A 5 23.83 -30.91 -59.95
CA THR A 5 24.09 -29.54 -60.45
C THR A 5 23.20 -28.50 -59.76
N ALA A 6 23.86 -27.49 -59.22
CA ALA A 6 23.32 -26.35 -58.52
C ALA A 6 22.81 -25.24 -59.48
N SER A 7 22.19 -24.21 -58.88
CA SER A 7 21.87 -22.87 -59.44
C SER A 7 20.54 -22.69 -60.18
N ARG A 8 19.51 -22.30 -59.41
CA ARG A 8 18.58 -21.24 -59.83
C ARG A 8 18.56 -20.14 -58.77
N LYS A 9 19.29 -19.08 -59.07
CA LYS A 9 19.38 -17.84 -58.30
C LYS A 9 18.14 -16.96 -58.58
N VAL A 10 17.59 -16.42 -57.48
CA VAL A 10 17.12 -15.03 -57.31
C VAL A 10 15.70 -14.65 -57.77
N LEU A 11 15.00 -13.99 -56.83
CA LEU A 11 13.91 -13.02 -56.97
C LEU A 11 12.46 -13.52 -56.76
N THR A 12 12.06 -13.67 -55.51
CA THR A 12 10.72 -13.20 -55.09
C THR A 12 10.89 -12.38 -53.82
N ALA A 13 10.90 -11.07 -54.02
CA ALA A 13 11.02 -10.03 -53.02
C ALA A 13 9.66 -9.75 -52.37
N CYS A 14 9.74 -9.32 -51.11
CA CYS A 14 8.85 -8.34 -50.47
C CYS A 14 7.34 -8.52 -50.64
N VAL A 15 6.65 -9.07 -49.62
CA VAL A 15 5.54 -8.42 -48.87
C VAL A 15 5.11 -9.42 -47.77
N ALA A 16 5.69 -9.28 -46.59
CA ALA A 16 4.98 -9.47 -45.31
C ALA A 16 5.66 -8.52 -44.32
N LEU A 17 5.53 -7.25 -44.69
CA LEU A 17 5.89 -6.06 -43.95
C LEU A 17 5.01 -6.00 -42.69
N PHE A 18 5.63 -5.82 -41.53
CA PHE A 18 5.07 -5.17 -40.34
C PHE A 18 3.67 -5.61 -39.86
N VAL A 19 3.65 -6.47 -38.84
CA VAL A 19 2.81 -6.19 -37.66
C VAL A 19 3.73 -6.01 -36.47
N LEU A 20 4.55 -4.96 -36.54
CA LEU A 20 4.87 -4.16 -35.37
C LEU A 20 3.78 -3.08 -35.29
N ALA A 21 2.57 -3.49 -34.92
CA ALA A 21 1.59 -2.55 -34.41
C ALA A 21 1.86 -2.45 -32.91
N ALA A 22 2.44 -1.33 -32.51
CA ALA A 22 2.63 -0.94 -31.14
C ALA A 22 1.38 -1.22 -30.30
N VAL A 23 1.44 -2.22 -29.41
CA VAL A 23 0.56 -2.25 -28.22
C VAL A 23 1.06 -1.22 -27.19
N THR A 24 2.22 -0.60 -27.40
CA THR A 24 2.76 0.51 -26.59
C THR A 24 2.13 1.86 -26.96
N GLY A 25 0.83 1.87 -27.25
CA GLY A 25 0.13 3.01 -27.83
C GLY A 25 -1.32 3.15 -27.38
N CYS A 26 -1.62 2.97 -26.08
CA CYS A 26 -2.79 3.63 -25.45
C CYS A 26 -2.93 3.46 -23.93
N ASP A 27 -1.98 2.84 -23.22
CA ASP A 27 -2.12 2.78 -21.74
C ASP A 27 -2.12 4.17 -21.09
N VAL A 28 -1.48 5.14 -21.77
CA VAL A 28 -1.28 6.52 -21.29
C VAL A 28 -2.58 7.35 -21.28
N ILE A 29 -3.51 7.11 -22.22
CA ILE A 29 -4.80 7.85 -22.32
C ILE A 29 -6.01 7.04 -21.84
N SER A 30 -5.79 5.81 -21.35
CA SER A 30 -6.86 4.95 -20.85
C SER A 30 -7.57 5.59 -19.66
N PRO A 31 -8.90 5.83 -19.74
CA PRO A 31 -9.69 6.36 -18.63
C PRO A 31 -9.59 5.46 -17.40
N VAL A 32 -9.52 6.07 -16.22
CA VAL A 32 -9.51 5.35 -14.95
C VAL A 32 -10.92 5.31 -14.38
N TYR A 33 -11.40 4.10 -14.12
CA TYR A 33 -12.68 3.88 -13.44
C TYR A 33 -12.51 4.03 -11.93
N MET A 34 -13.25 4.99 -11.35
CA MET A 34 -13.33 5.26 -9.91
C MET A 34 -14.81 5.31 -9.52
N PRO A 35 -15.40 4.22 -9.01
CA PRO A 35 -16.82 4.16 -8.65
C PRO A 35 -17.16 5.03 -7.44
N ASP A 36 -16.21 5.19 -6.50
CA ASP A 36 -16.38 6.05 -5.34
C ASP A 36 -16.31 7.53 -5.72
N LYS A 37 -17.39 8.26 -5.45
CA LYS A 37 -17.51 9.69 -5.79
C LYS A 37 -16.61 10.57 -4.92
N ALA A 38 -16.42 10.23 -3.65
CA ALA A 38 -15.53 10.96 -2.76
C ALA A 38 -14.08 10.80 -3.23
N LEU A 39 -13.66 9.57 -3.51
CA LEU A 39 -12.35 9.29 -4.08
C LEU A 39 -12.16 10.01 -5.40
N SER A 40 -13.12 9.89 -6.34
CA SER A 40 -13.03 10.53 -7.65
C SER A 40 -12.85 12.05 -7.51
N LYS A 41 -13.57 12.68 -6.58
CA LYS A 41 -13.45 14.13 -6.32
C LYS A 41 -12.04 14.49 -5.83
N VAL A 42 -11.51 13.76 -4.85
CA VAL A 42 -10.18 14.05 -4.28
C VAL A 42 -9.09 13.81 -5.33
N VAL A 43 -9.13 12.68 -6.03
CA VAL A 43 -8.16 12.35 -7.09
C VAL A 43 -8.19 13.41 -8.20
N ARG A 44 -9.37 13.82 -8.66
CA ARG A 44 -9.52 14.88 -9.68
C ARG A 44 -8.91 16.19 -9.26
N ALA A 45 -9.11 16.59 -8.00
CA ALA A 45 -8.47 17.77 -7.44
C ALA A 45 -6.95 17.61 -7.42
N ALA A 46 -6.45 16.45 -6.98
CA ALA A 46 -5.02 16.17 -6.86
C ALA A 46 -4.29 16.12 -8.21
N VAL A 47 -4.93 15.63 -9.27
CA VAL A 47 -4.37 15.63 -10.63
C VAL A 47 -4.66 16.92 -11.42
N GLY A 48 -5.33 17.91 -10.82
CA GLY A 48 -5.65 19.17 -11.47
C GLY A 48 -6.67 19.07 -12.61
N LYS A 49 -7.55 18.05 -12.58
CA LYS A 49 -8.58 17.81 -13.60
C LYS A 49 -9.98 17.79 -12.98
N PRO A 50 -10.51 18.96 -12.56
CA PRO A 50 -11.87 19.04 -12.02
C PRO A 50 -12.91 18.60 -13.05
N LEU A 51 -12.63 18.82 -14.33
CA LEU A 51 -13.43 18.38 -15.48
C LEU A 51 -12.55 17.54 -16.42
N GLY A 52 -13.19 16.65 -17.18
CA GLY A 52 -12.53 15.82 -18.18
C GLY A 52 -12.17 14.41 -17.70
N VAL A 53 -11.43 13.70 -18.54
CA VAL A 53 -11.03 12.30 -18.30
C VAL A 53 -9.76 12.27 -17.45
N VAL A 54 -9.80 11.52 -16.35
CA VAL A 54 -8.61 11.13 -15.58
C VAL A 54 -8.06 9.87 -16.23
N THR A 55 -6.80 9.89 -16.65
CA THR A 55 -6.13 8.76 -17.31
C THR A 55 -5.10 8.10 -16.40
N ARG A 56 -4.63 6.91 -16.77
CA ARG A 56 -3.55 6.23 -16.03
C ARG A 56 -2.28 7.07 -15.93
N ALA A 57 -1.97 7.86 -16.96
CA ALA A 57 -0.81 8.76 -16.93
C ALA A 57 -0.96 9.94 -15.97
N ASP A 58 -2.19 10.35 -15.67
CA ASP A 58 -2.43 11.33 -14.61
C ASP A 58 -2.21 10.67 -13.23
N MET A 59 -2.78 9.47 -13.04
CA MET A 59 -2.64 8.70 -11.80
C MET A 59 -1.18 8.36 -11.48
N ALA A 60 -0.41 7.94 -12.48
CA ALA A 60 0.99 7.52 -12.32
C ALA A 60 1.92 8.67 -11.88
N LYS A 61 1.51 9.93 -12.04
CA LYS A 61 2.26 11.11 -11.57
C LYS A 61 1.95 11.49 -10.14
N LEU A 62 0.88 10.95 -9.56
CA LEU A 62 0.44 11.30 -8.22
C LEU A 62 1.41 10.72 -7.19
N LYS A 63 2.05 11.60 -6.42
CA LYS A 63 2.99 11.22 -5.35
C LYS A 63 2.37 11.26 -3.97
N GLU A 64 1.38 12.12 -3.78
CA GLU A 64 0.72 12.33 -2.50
C GLU A 64 -0.79 12.45 -2.71
N LEU A 65 -1.58 11.81 -1.84
CA LEU A 65 -3.03 11.91 -1.83
C LEU A 65 -3.53 12.16 -0.41
N GLN A 66 -4.19 13.30 -0.21
CA GLN A 66 -4.80 13.70 1.06
C GLN A 66 -6.32 13.57 0.94
N ALA A 67 -6.90 12.57 1.60
CA ALA A 67 -8.31 12.21 1.53
C ALA A 67 -8.92 11.95 2.92
N ALA A 68 -8.34 12.51 3.98
CA ALA A 68 -8.82 12.33 5.34
C ALA A 68 -10.25 12.87 5.52
N GLY A 69 -11.14 12.11 6.16
CA GLY A 69 -12.50 12.56 6.49
C GLY A 69 -13.41 12.79 5.29
N MET A 70 -13.09 12.24 4.11
CA MET A 70 -13.80 12.54 2.87
C MET A 70 -14.99 11.61 2.60
N GLY A 71 -15.19 10.57 3.42
CA GLY A 71 -16.24 9.57 3.23
C GLY A 71 -15.90 8.58 2.12
N VAL A 72 -14.62 8.27 1.92
CA VAL A 72 -14.15 7.26 0.97
C VAL A 72 -14.47 5.87 1.50
N VAL A 73 -14.98 4.99 0.63
CA VAL A 73 -15.33 3.61 0.95
C VAL A 73 -14.59 2.63 0.04
N ASP A 74 -14.50 2.94 -1.25
CA ASP A 74 -13.87 2.10 -2.26
C ASP A 74 -12.64 2.79 -2.86
N LEU A 75 -11.51 2.07 -2.86
CA LEU A 75 -10.21 2.53 -3.34
C LEU A 75 -9.95 2.20 -4.82
N GLN A 76 -10.91 1.59 -5.51
CA GLN A 76 -10.78 1.25 -6.92
C GLN A 76 -10.41 2.47 -7.76
N GLY A 77 -9.32 2.33 -8.52
CA GLY A 77 -8.68 3.36 -9.32
C GLY A 77 -7.29 3.73 -8.80
N LEU A 78 -7.03 3.58 -7.48
CA LEU A 78 -5.73 3.91 -6.90
C LEU A 78 -4.60 2.94 -7.27
N GLN A 79 -4.92 1.75 -7.81
CA GLN A 79 -3.90 0.80 -8.30
C GLN A 79 -2.99 1.37 -9.39
N TYR A 80 -3.41 2.46 -10.05
CA TYR A 80 -2.63 3.14 -11.09
C TYR A 80 -1.72 4.26 -10.54
N CYS A 81 -1.75 4.54 -9.24
CA CYS A 81 -0.91 5.56 -8.61
C CYS A 81 0.47 5.00 -8.24
N GLU A 82 1.21 4.50 -9.22
CA GLU A 82 2.47 3.77 -9.01
C GLU A 82 3.58 4.61 -8.34
N SER A 83 3.52 5.94 -8.47
CA SER A 83 4.46 6.88 -7.83
C SER A 83 4.03 7.34 -6.43
N LEU A 84 2.89 6.85 -5.92
CA LEU A 84 2.34 7.30 -4.65
C LEU A 84 3.24 6.87 -3.49
N SER A 85 3.69 7.85 -2.70
CA SER A 85 4.53 7.63 -1.52
C SER A 85 3.88 8.12 -0.23
N VAL A 86 2.94 9.07 -0.31
CA VAL A 86 2.18 9.57 0.85
C VAL A 86 0.69 9.37 0.60
N LEU A 87 0.03 8.66 1.49
CA LEU A 87 -1.41 8.40 1.42
C LEU A 87 -2.05 8.64 2.78
N ASN A 88 -2.99 9.58 2.81
CA ASN A 88 -3.80 9.83 4.00
C ASN A 88 -5.27 9.56 3.68
N LEU A 89 -5.80 8.48 4.25
CA LEU A 89 -7.20 8.06 4.18
C LEU A 89 -7.81 7.98 5.59
N SER A 90 -7.28 8.72 6.57
CA SER A 90 -7.80 8.63 7.93
C SER A 90 -9.26 9.10 8.04
N GLY A 91 -10.03 8.53 8.96
CA GLY A 91 -11.42 8.94 9.20
C GLY A 91 -12.34 8.68 8.00
N ASN A 92 -12.20 7.53 7.36
CA ASN A 92 -13.04 7.10 6.23
C ASN A 92 -13.75 5.78 6.57
N ALA A 93 -14.41 5.16 5.60
CA ALA A 93 -15.10 3.88 5.75
C ALA A 93 -14.49 2.81 4.83
N VAL A 94 -13.16 2.82 4.69
CA VAL A 94 -12.43 1.84 3.88
C VAL A 94 -12.44 0.49 4.59
N VAL A 95 -12.87 -0.55 3.88
CA VAL A 95 -12.90 -1.94 4.38
C VAL A 95 -11.83 -2.83 3.77
N SER A 96 -11.26 -2.44 2.62
CA SER A 96 -10.29 -3.24 1.88
C SER A 96 -9.21 -2.37 1.25
N LEU A 97 -7.96 -2.84 1.39
CA LEU A 97 -6.78 -2.23 0.77
C LEU A 97 -6.37 -2.93 -0.53
N ALA A 98 -7.18 -3.86 -1.05
CA ALA A 98 -6.80 -4.67 -2.23
C ALA A 98 -6.35 -3.81 -3.45
N PRO A 99 -6.98 -2.67 -3.77
CA PRO A 99 -6.50 -1.80 -4.86
C PRO A 99 -5.10 -1.21 -4.64
N LEU A 100 -4.57 -1.23 -3.41
CA LEU A 100 -3.26 -0.68 -3.05
C LEU A 100 -2.13 -1.73 -3.01
N ALA A 101 -2.45 -3.03 -3.16
CA ALA A 101 -1.48 -4.11 -2.97
C ALA A 101 -0.25 -4.02 -3.92
N GLY A 102 -0.42 -3.39 -5.08
CA GLY A 102 0.66 -3.16 -6.05
C GLY A 102 1.52 -1.91 -5.80
N LEU A 103 1.13 -1.04 -4.87
CA LEU A 103 1.77 0.27 -4.66
C LEU A 103 3.00 0.16 -3.76
N ARG A 104 4.12 -0.25 -4.36
CA ARG A 104 5.35 -0.57 -3.62
C ARG A 104 6.11 0.66 -3.10
N ASN A 105 5.81 1.85 -3.60
CA ASN A 105 6.51 3.09 -3.24
C ASN A 105 5.91 3.81 -2.03
N LEU A 106 4.88 3.25 -1.39
CA LEU A 106 4.25 3.82 -0.20
C LEU A 106 5.25 3.90 0.96
N ALA A 107 5.45 5.11 1.48
CA ALA A 107 6.37 5.42 2.56
C ALA A 107 5.64 5.91 3.82
N ARG A 108 4.63 6.77 3.66
CA ARG A 108 3.82 7.28 4.77
C ARG A 108 2.34 7.05 4.50
N VAL A 109 1.73 6.19 5.31
CA VAL A 109 0.35 5.75 5.12
C VAL A 109 -0.45 5.96 6.40
N ASN A 110 -1.48 6.78 6.33
CA ASN A 110 -2.44 6.94 7.42
C ASN A 110 -3.78 6.35 7.02
N LEU A 111 -4.16 5.27 7.70
CA LEU A 111 -5.41 4.53 7.54
C LEU A 111 -6.18 4.50 8.86
N SER A 112 -5.86 5.41 9.79
CA SER A 112 -6.52 5.46 11.08
C SER A 112 -8.02 5.73 10.93
N ASP A 113 -8.82 5.24 11.88
CA ASP A 113 -10.27 5.42 11.90
C ASP A 113 -10.94 5.01 10.57
N ASN A 114 -10.68 3.76 10.17
CA ASN A 114 -11.34 3.07 9.06
C ASN A 114 -12.01 1.78 9.56
N GLN A 115 -12.42 0.90 8.65
CA GLN A 115 -13.13 -0.35 8.94
C GLN A 115 -12.37 -1.57 8.41
N LEU A 116 -11.03 -1.54 8.53
CA LEU A 116 -10.17 -2.56 7.96
C LEU A 116 -10.24 -3.85 8.78
N GLY A 117 -10.60 -4.96 8.12
CA GLY A 117 -10.49 -6.31 8.70
C GLY A 117 -9.21 -7.04 8.31
N SER A 118 -8.45 -6.50 7.34
CA SER A 118 -7.24 -7.13 6.80
C SER A 118 -6.25 -6.09 6.30
N VAL A 119 -4.98 -6.44 6.41
CA VAL A 119 -3.83 -5.67 5.95
C VAL A 119 -2.93 -6.47 5.00
N GLU A 120 -3.51 -7.44 4.27
CA GLU A 120 -2.77 -8.26 3.28
C GLU A 120 -1.95 -7.43 2.30
N ALA A 121 -2.46 -6.26 1.90
CA ALA A 121 -1.79 -5.33 0.99
C ALA A 121 -0.43 -4.80 1.50
N LEU A 122 -0.16 -4.86 2.81
CA LEU A 122 1.15 -4.49 3.37
C LEU A 122 2.28 -5.38 2.88
N SER A 123 1.96 -6.59 2.42
CA SER A 123 2.92 -7.53 1.83
C SER A 123 3.50 -6.93 0.54
N GLY A 124 4.63 -6.24 0.63
CA GLY A 124 5.28 -5.61 -0.52
C GLY A 124 5.54 -4.11 -0.39
N TRP A 125 5.04 -3.45 0.66
CA TRP A 125 5.34 -2.03 0.96
C TRP A 125 6.67 -1.90 1.69
N PHE A 126 7.77 -2.29 1.05
CA PHE A 126 9.08 -2.39 1.70
C PHE A 126 9.71 -1.04 2.04
N TYR A 127 9.21 0.06 1.44
CA TYR A 127 9.67 1.43 1.71
C TYR A 127 8.84 2.14 2.78
N LEU A 128 7.98 1.41 3.49
CA LEU A 128 7.12 1.99 4.52
C LEU A 128 8.00 2.50 5.69
N GLU A 129 7.87 3.79 5.98
CA GLU A 129 8.56 4.48 7.07
C GLU A 129 7.59 4.81 8.21
N GLU A 130 6.32 5.06 7.87
CA GLU A 130 5.26 5.39 8.80
C GLU A 130 3.94 4.73 8.37
N LEU A 131 3.33 3.99 9.29
CA LEU A 131 2.00 3.42 9.11
C LEU A 131 1.14 3.63 10.34
N GLN A 132 -0.01 4.28 10.14
CA GLN A 132 -1.01 4.47 11.17
C GLN A 132 -2.27 3.67 10.83
N LEU A 133 -2.65 2.78 11.74
CA LEU A 133 -3.81 1.90 11.66
C LEU A 133 -4.73 2.03 12.89
N TYR A 134 -4.44 2.97 13.80
CA TYR A 134 -5.26 3.22 14.99
C TYR A 134 -6.74 3.41 14.62
N GLY A 135 -7.64 3.02 15.51
CA GLY A 135 -9.07 3.24 15.36
C GLY A 135 -9.86 2.00 15.77
N GLU A 136 -10.90 2.21 16.55
CA GLU A 136 -11.71 1.14 17.17
C GLU A 136 -12.38 0.21 16.14
N GLN A 137 -12.50 0.64 14.89
CA GLN A 137 -13.15 -0.11 13.81
C GLN A 137 -12.16 -0.80 12.86
N ASN A 138 -10.84 -0.59 13.02
CA ASN A 138 -9.82 -1.38 12.32
C ASN A 138 -9.57 -2.69 13.07
N LEU A 139 -10.40 -3.70 12.77
CA LEU A 139 -10.42 -4.99 13.44
C LEU A 139 -9.48 -6.01 12.77
N ILE A 140 -8.17 -5.75 12.81
CA ILE A 140 -7.13 -6.55 12.16
C ILE A 140 -6.62 -7.66 13.10
N TRP A 141 -6.83 -8.91 12.75
CA TRP A 141 -6.41 -10.07 13.57
C TRP A 141 -5.27 -10.89 12.98
N ASP A 142 -4.99 -10.73 11.69
CA ASP A 142 -3.88 -11.39 11.01
C ASP A 142 -2.76 -10.39 10.72
N TRP A 143 -1.70 -10.45 11.52
CA TRP A 143 -0.53 -9.58 11.40
C TRP A 143 0.62 -10.23 10.63
N ARG A 144 0.42 -11.42 10.04
CA ARG A 144 1.43 -12.06 9.17
C ARG A 144 1.87 -11.18 7.99
N PRO A 145 1.00 -10.37 7.36
CA PRO A 145 1.44 -9.43 6.31
C PRO A 145 2.46 -8.40 6.81
N LEU A 146 2.30 -7.91 8.05
CA LEU A 146 3.25 -6.99 8.67
C LEU A 146 4.57 -7.72 8.97
N LEU A 147 4.50 -8.93 9.55
CA LEU A 147 5.68 -9.75 9.79
C LEU A 147 6.45 -10.07 8.49
N ALA A 148 5.75 -10.41 7.42
CA ALA A 148 6.34 -10.68 6.11
C ALA A 148 7.04 -9.43 5.52
N ASN A 149 6.51 -8.24 5.78
CA ASN A 149 7.15 -6.98 5.40
C ASN A 149 8.49 -6.80 6.14
N VAL A 150 8.49 -6.98 7.46
CA VAL A 150 9.69 -6.94 8.30
C VAL A 150 10.74 -7.95 7.85
N GLN A 151 10.34 -9.19 7.60
CA GLN A 151 11.24 -10.27 7.15
C GLN A 151 11.82 -10.05 5.75
N ALA A 152 11.14 -9.29 4.89
CA ALA A 152 11.60 -8.93 3.56
C ALA A 152 12.54 -7.71 3.55
N GLY A 153 12.79 -7.08 4.71
CA GLY A 153 13.70 -5.94 4.86
C GLY A 153 13.03 -4.57 4.85
N GLY A 154 11.73 -4.47 5.16
CA GLY A 154 10.98 -3.19 5.27
C GLY A 154 10.32 -2.97 6.64
N LEU A 155 10.27 -1.71 7.12
CA LEU A 155 10.03 -1.25 8.51
C LEU A 155 11.22 -1.47 9.47
N GLY A 156 12.38 -0.93 9.15
CA GLY A 156 13.57 -1.03 10.02
C GLY A 156 13.61 -0.01 11.16
N ALA A 157 14.81 0.17 11.71
CA ALA A 157 15.08 1.03 12.85
C ALA A 157 14.58 2.46 12.65
N GLY A 158 13.85 2.98 13.64
CA GLY A 158 13.31 4.34 13.65
C GLY A 158 12.04 4.56 12.83
N ASN A 159 11.53 3.55 12.11
CA ASN A 159 10.22 3.61 11.50
C ASN A 159 9.10 3.62 12.54
N ILE A 160 7.94 4.16 12.18
CA ILE A 160 6.86 4.47 13.12
C ILE A 160 5.62 3.67 12.77
N LEU A 161 5.10 2.95 13.76
CA LEU A 161 3.80 2.28 13.68
C LEU A 161 2.88 2.81 14.77
N VAL A 162 1.64 3.12 14.38
CA VAL A 162 0.56 3.40 15.34
C VAL A 162 -0.52 2.36 15.10
N LEU A 163 -0.71 1.44 16.06
CA LEU A 163 -1.55 0.26 15.91
C LEU A 163 -2.76 0.30 16.85
N PRO A 164 -3.89 -0.33 16.49
CA PRO A 164 -5.05 -0.40 17.36
C PRO A 164 -4.78 -1.33 18.56
N THR A 165 -4.99 -0.85 19.78
CA THR A 165 -4.80 -1.66 21.01
C THR A 165 -5.70 -2.89 21.01
N ALA A 166 -6.97 -2.73 20.60
CA ALA A 166 -7.99 -3.76 20.66
C ALA A 166 -7.67 -5.06 19.88
N THR A 167 -6.76 -5.00 18.90
CA THR A 167 -6.36 -6.17 18.11
C THR A 167 -4.86 -6.47 18.14
N THR A 168 -4.12 -5.78 19.02
CA THR A 168 -2.69 -6.03 19.26
C THR A 168 -2.41 -6.52 20.66
N LEU A 169 -3.07 -5.97 21.69
CA LEU A 169 -2.77 -6.26 23.09
C LEU A 169 -4.01 -6.78 23.84
N ASP A 170 -3.78 -7.59 24.87
CA ASP A 170 -4.78 -7.96 25.87
C ASP A 170 -4.92 -6.89 26.97
N SER A 171 -5.80 -7.11 27.95
CA SER A 171 -6.03 -6.19 29.07
C SER A 171 -4.81 -6.00 30.00
N ASN A 172 -3.81 -6.86 29.89
CA ASN A 172 -2.57 -6.82 30.67
C ASN A 172 -1.38 -6.31 29.84
N SER A 173 -1.64 -5.73 28.66
CA SER A 173 -0.63 -5.26 27.71
C SER A 173 0.26 -6.35 27.11
N ASN A 174 -0.15 -7.62 27.18
CA ASN A 174 0.56 -8.70 26.47
C ASN A 174 0.10 -8.74 25.00
N PRO A 175 0.99 -9.10 24.06
CA PRO A 175 0.57 -9.28 22.68
C PRO A 175 -0.45 -10.41 22.53
N LEU A 176 -1.49 -10.16 21.74
CA LEU A 176 -2.44 -11.19 21.34
C LEU A 176 -1.76 -12.23 20.42
N PRO A 177 -2.25 -13.49 20.37
CA PRO A 177 -1.62 -14.55 19.58
C PRO A 177 -1.40 -14.23 18.10
N GLY A 178 -2.35 -13.49 17.48
CA GLY A 178 -2.24 -13.07 16.08
C GLY A 178 -1.18 -11.99 15.82
N PHE A 179 -0.71 -11.31 16.86
CA PHE A 179 0.26 -10.21 16.80
C PHE A 179 1.63 -10.54 17.41
N ALA A 180 1.71 -11.52 18.32
CA ALA A 180 2.92 -11.80 19.11
C ALA A 180 4.21 -11.98 18.28
N GLU A 181 4.14 -12.72 17.17
CA GLU A 181 5.31 -12.90 16.29
C GLU A 181 5.70 -11.61 15.58
N ALA A 182 4.73 -10.83 15.11
CA ALA A 182 4.98 -9.53 14.49
C ALA A 182 5.58 -8.56 15.50
N GLN A 183 5.05 -8.49 16.73
CA GLN A 183 5.58 -7.63 17.79
C GLN A 183 7.05 -7.93 18.08
N LYS A 184 7.40 -9.22 18.22
CA LYS A 184 8.78 -9.62 18.45
C LYS A 184 9.71 -9.14 17.33
N ALA A 185 9.31 -9.34 16.07
CA ALA A 185 10.11 -8.90 14.93
C ALA A 185 10.26 -7.37 14.87
N LEU A 186 9.22 -6.61 15.21
CA LEU A 186 9.27 -5.15 15.26
C LEU A 186 10.24 -4.64 16.32
N ILE A 187 10.24 -5.26 17.50
CA ILE A 187 11.18 -4.94 18.59
C ILE A 187 12.62 -5.24 18.16
N GLU A 188 12.85 -6.40 17.54
CA GLU A 188 14.18 -6.79 17.04
C GLU A 188 14.74 -5.83 15.98
N GLN A 189 13.88 -5.15 15.24
CA GLN A 189 14.25 -4.17 14.21
C GLN A 189 14.28 -2.72 14.70
N ASP A 190 14.08 -2.45 15.99
CA ASP A 190 14.03 -1.08 16.56
C ASP A 190 12.95 -0.18 15.94
N VAL A 191 11.77 -0.77 15.66
CA VAL A 191 10.60 -0.03 15.19
C VAL A 191 9.90 0.64 16.36
N LYS A 192 9.54 1.91 16.19
CA LYS A 192 8.78 2.69 17.18
C LYS A 192 7.31 2.38 17.06
N VAL A 193 6.78 1.57 17.99
CA VAL A 193 5.37 1.17 18.00
C VAL A 193 4.62 1.91 19.11
N THR A 194 3.54 2.59 18.74
CA THR A 194 2.54 3.16 19.65
C THR A 194 1.25 2.35 19.54
N TYR A 195 0.64 2.01 20.67
CA TYR A 195 -0.66 1.34 20.72
C TYR A 195 -1.73 2.34 21.15
N GLY A 196 -2.81 2.44 20.37
CA GLY A 196 -3.89 3.39 20.66
C GLY A 196 -3.66 4.77 20.02
N ALA A 197 -4.38 5.78 20.52
CA ALA A 197 -4.37 7.11 19.94
C ALA A 197 -3.00 7.79 20.11
N PRO A 198 -2.48 8.52 19.10
CA PRO A 198 -1.24 9.28 19.25
C PRO A 198 -1.36 10.29 20.41
N GLY A 199 -0.54 10.12 21.46
CA GLY A 199 -0.55 10.96 22.65
C GLY A 199 -1.11 10.30 23.92
N GLU A 200 -1.74 9.12 23.80
CA GLU A 200 -2.03 8.27 24.94
C GLU A 200 -0.85 7.31 25.15
N THR A 201 0.05 7.64 26.06
CA THR A 201 1.15 6.75 26.44
C THR A 201 0.58 5.56 27.20
N THR A 202 0.44 4.41 26.57
CA THR A 202 0.43 3.13 27.29
C THR A 202 1.88 2.83 27.67
N ASP A 203 2.38 3.49 28.70
CA ASP A 203 3.72 3.25 29.24
C ASP A 203 3.74 1.83 29.83
N GLY A 204 4.28 0.90 29.05
CA GLY A 204 4.55 -0.48 29.44
C GLY A 204 5.95 -0.66 30.06
N THR A 205 6.51 0.39 30.67
CA THR A 205 7.74 0.28 31.45
C THR A 205 7.39 -0.20 32.85
N THR A 206 7.74 -1.45 33.14
CA THR A 206 7.79 -2.00 34.51
C THR A 206 8.61 -1.08 35.41
N ASP A 207 7.94 -0.38 36.31
CA ASP A 207 8.57 0.39 37.38
C ASP A 207 9.00 -0.58 38.50
N GLU A 208 10.10 -1.30 38.27
CA GLU A 208 10.91 -1.80 39.38
C GLU A 208 11.77 -0.64 39.88
N THR A 209 11.38 0.03 40.97
CA THR A 209 12.33 0.43 42.02
C THR A 209 11.65 0.90 43.31
N GLN A 210 12.01 0.17 44.38
CA GLN A 210 12.27 0.63 45.74
C GLN A 210 11.12 1.08 46.65
N THR A 211 10.66 0.10 47.42
CA THR A 211 10.37 0.27 48.86
C THR A 211 11.59 0.84 49.59
N GLY A 212 11.44 2.02 50.19
CA GLY A 212 12.35 2.55 51.21
C GLY A 212 11.57 2.88 52.47
N SER A 213 11.70 2.04 53.49
CA SER A 213 11.48 2.39 54.90
C SER A 213 12.80 2.84 55.52
#